data_AF-A0A7C9DTM2-F1
#
_entry.id   AF-A0A7C9DTM2-F1
#
_cell.length_a   1.000
_cell.length_b   1.000
_cell.length_c   1.000
_cell.angle_alpha   90.00
_cell.angle_beta   90.00
_cell.angle_gamma   90.00
#
_symmetry.space_group_name_H-M   'P 1'
#
loop_
_entity.id
_entity.type
_entity.pdbx_description
1 polymer ?
#
loop_
_entity_poly.entity_id
_entity_poly.type
_entity_poly.pdbx_seq_one_letter_code
_entity_poly.pdbx_strand_id
1 'polypeptide(L)'
;EKSMDSSNVVCLDRQVVMSASDGIQKSQKVIECINRSAELLKLGTSEAASSALESITEAMSISSYSEKLLEMKAEALCMLQKHEEAITLCQQTVDFAEKNFTIKPPGNRD
;
A
#
# COMPACT_ATOMS: atom_id res chain seq x y z
N GLU A 1 9.10 24.11 46.50
CA GLU A 1 8.40 22.84 46.24
C GLU A 1 8.40 22.52 44.76
N LYS A 2 8.51 21.20 44.48
CA LYS A 2 8.17 20.46 43.26
C LYS A 2 8.82 20.87 41.92
N SER A 3 9.94 20.21 41.63
CA SER A 3 10.52 20.10 40.28
C SER A 3 9.48 19.53 39.31
N MET A 4 9.34 20.20 38.16
CA MET A 4 8.55 19.73 37.04
C MET A 4 9.14 18.45 36.47
N ASP A 5 8.23 17.55 36.11
CA ASP A 5 8.38 16.28 35.44
C ASP A 5 9.33 16.35 34.22
N SER A 6 10.60 15.96 34.41
CA SER A 6 11.57 15.86 33.31
C SER A 6 11.66 14.45 32.73
N SER A 7 10.74 13.55 33.11
CA SER A 7 10.79 12.15 32.69
C SER A 7 10.03 11.88 31.38
N ASN A 8 9.25 12.85 30.89
CA ASN A 8 8.42 12.71 29.68
C ASN A 8 9.05 13.28 28.39
N VAL A 9 10.11 14.08 28.47
CA VAL A 9 10.69 14.75 27.29
C VAL A 9 11.70 13.86 26.54
N VAL A 10 12.36 12.92 27.23
CA VAL A 10 13.38 12.01 26.64
C VAL A 10 12.76 10.85 25.83
N CYS A 11 11.44 10.62 25.95
CA CYS A 11 10.77 9.50 25.29
C CYS A 11 10.22 9.82 23.89
N LEU A 12 9.96 11.09 23.57
CA LEU A 12 9.35 11.49 22.30
C LEU A 12 10.31 11.32 21.12
N ASP A 13 11.58 11.72 21.27
CA ASP A 13 12.59 11.57 20.21
C ASP A 13 12.85 10.10 19.88
N ARG A 14 12.89 9.22 20.90
CA ARG A 14 13.04 7.77 20.69
C ARG A 14 11.81 7.17 20.01
N GLN A 15 10.60 7.62 20.36
CA GLN A 15 9.36 7.18 19.71
C GLN A 15 9.32 7.60 18.24
N VAL A 16 9.72 8.84 17.94
CA VAL A 16 9.81 9.37 16.56
C VAL A 16 10.81 8.55 15.75
N VAL A 17 11.99 8.24 16.29
CA VAL A 17 13.00 7.41 15.61
C VAL A 17 12.48 5.99 15.36
N MET A 18 11.80 5.36 16.32
CA MET A 18 11.22 4.02 16.14
C MET A 18 10.12 4.00 15.07
N SER A 19 9.21 4.98 15.10
CA SER A 19 8.13 5.09 14.10
C SER A 19 8.67 5.39 12.70
N ALA A 20 9.70 6.25 12.58
CA ALA A 20 10.37 6.50 11.30
C ALA A 20 11.06 5.23 10.77
N SER A 21 11.75 4.47 11.63
CA SER A 21 12.37 3.20 11.26
C SER A 21 11.35 2.16 10.81
N ASP A 22 10.21 2.04 11.49
CA ASP A 22 9.11 1.14 11.10
C ASP A 22 8.52 1.53 9.74
N GLY A 23 8.29 2.82 9.51
CA GLY A 23 7.83 3.33 8.21
C GLY A 23 8.79 3.05 7.06
N ILE A 24 10.11 3.22 7.28
CA ILE A 24 11.15 2.90 6.30
C ILE A 24 11.16 1.40 6.00
N GLN A 25 11.15 0.55 7.03
CA GLN A 25 11.18 -0.90 6.85
C GLN A 25 9.95 -1.41 6.08
N LYS A 26 8.76 -0.91 6.42
CA LYS A 26 7.51 -1.23 5.70
C LYS A 26 7.57 -0.80 4.23
N SER A 27 8.09 0.39 3.97
CA SER A 27 8.25 0.89 2.59
C SER A 27 9.23 0.05 1.79
N GLN A 28 10.35 -0.37 2.40
CA GLN A 28 11.32 -1.25 1.76
C GLN A 28 10.72 -2.61 1.41
N LYS A 29 9.92 -3.22 2.30
CA LYS A 29 9.20 -4.46 2.01
C LYS A 29 8.27 -4.34 0.81
N VAL A 30 7.55 -3.22 0.70
CA VAL A 30 6.68 -2.95 -0.45
C VAL A 30 7.49 -2.85 -1.75
N ILE A 31 8.63 -2.16 -1.74
CA ILE A 31 9.52 -2.04 -2.90
C ILE A 31 10.08 -3.41 -3.34
N GLU A 32 10.54 -4.21 -2.38
CA GLU A 32 11.05 -5.55 -2.64
C GLU A 32 9.98 -6.45 -3.26
N CYS A 33 8.75 -6.41 -2.73
CA CYS A 33 7.62 -7.10 -3.30
C CYS A 33 7.32 -6.65 -4.73
N ILE A 34 7.33 -5.34 -5.02
CA ILE A 34 7.10 -4.81 -6.37
C ILE A 34 8.14 -5.37 -7.34
N ASN A 35 9.42 -5.33 -6.97
CA ASN A 35 10.50 -5.82 -7.82
C ASN A 35 10.35 -7.32 -8.10
N ARG A 36 10.15 -8.12 -7.04
CA ARG A 36 9.99 -9.58 -7.15
C ARG A 36 8.77 -9.96 -7.99
N SER A 37 7.62 -9.34 -7.73
CA SER A 37 6.39 -9.65 -8.46
C SER A 37 6.50 -9.21 -9.92
N ALA A 38 7.22 -8.13 -10.23
CA ALA A 38 7.44 -7.71 -11.62
C ALA A 38 8.31 -8.72 -12.39
N GLU A 39 9.28 -9.34 -11.74
CA GLU A 39 10.06 -10.45 -12.34
C GLU A 39 9.21 -11.69 -12.58
N LEU A 40 8.34 -12.04 -11.62
CA LEU A 40 7.43 -13.17 -11.75
C LEU A 40 6.41 -12.98 -12.88
N LEU A 41 5.77 -11.82 -12.97
CA LEU A 41 4.77 -11.55 -14.01
C LEU A 41 5.38 -11.59 -15.42
N LYS A 42 6.64 -11.16 -15.58
CA LYS A 42 7.38 -11.30 -16.85
C LYS A 42 7.55 -12.74 -17.31
N LEU A 43 7.50 -13.74 -16.42
CA LEU A 43 7.61 -15.15 -16.80
C LEU A 43 6.40 -15.64 -17.58
N GLY A 44 5.26 -14.95 -17.49
CA GLY A 44 4.08 -15.27 -18.31
C GLY A 44 3.33 -16.54 -17.89
N THR A 45 3.78 -17.26 -16.86
CA THR A 45 3.18 -18.54 -16.44
C THR A 45 2.11 -18.34 -15.38
N SER A 46 1.11 -19.23 -15.37
CA SER A 46 0.05 -19.23 -14.34
C SER A 46 0.62 -19.39 -12.93
N GLU A 47 1.63 -20.24 -12.75
CA GLU A 47 2.28 -20.45 -11.45
C GLU A 47 3.00 -19.19 -10.95
N ALA A 48 3.74 -18.52 -11.83
CA ALA A 48 4.42 -17.28 -11.48
C ALA A 48 3.42 -16.16 -11.18
N ALA A 49 2.32 -16.07 -11.95
CA ALA A 49 1.25 -15.11 -11.70
C ALA A 49 0.56 -15.36 -10.34
N SER A 50 0.32 -16.63 -9.98
CA SER A 50 -0.23 -17.00 -8.67
C SER A 50 0.70 -16.60 -7.52
N SER A 51 2.00 -16.90 -7.65
CA SER A 51 3.03 -16.50 -6.66
C SER A 51 3.15 -14.98 -6.53
N ALA A 52 3.08 -14.26 -7.65
CA ALA A 52 3.08 -12.80 -7.66
C ALA A 52 1.82 -12.24 -6.96
N LEU A 53 0.65 -12.81 -7.23
CA LEU A 53 -0.63 -12.39 -6.66
C LEU A 53 -0.66 -12.53 -5.13
N GLU A 54 -0.10 -13.62 -4.58
CA GLU A 54 0.05 -13.82 -3.13
C GLU A 54 0.94 -12.72 -2.52
N SER A 55 2.13 -12.53 -3.09
CA SER A 55 3.10 -11.54 -2.62
C SER A 55 2.52 -10.12 -2.67
N ILE A 56 1.85 -9.77 -3.77
CA ILE A 56 1.19 -8.46 -3.94
C ILE A 56 0.11 -8.25 -2.88
N THR A 57 -0.69 -9.28 -2.59
CA THR A 57 -1.75 -9.19 -1.59
C THR A 57 -1.19 -8.97 -0.19
N GLU A 58 -0.06 -9.59 0.15
CA GLU A 58 0.66 -9.32 1.40
C GLU A 58 1.14 -7.85 1.45
N ALA A 59 1.79 -7.35 0.39
CA ALA A 59 2.27 -5.97 0.35
C ALA A 59 1.14 -4.93 0.41
N MET A 60 -0.05 -5.25 -0.12
CA MET A 60 -1.23 -4.40 -0.01
C MET A 60 -1.74 -4.26 1.43
N SER A 61 -1.46 -5.21 2.33
CA SER A 61 -1.77 -5.03 3.76
C SER A 61 -0.93 -3.91 4.41
N ILE A 62 0.21 -3.59 3.81
CA ILE A 62 1.10 -2.51 4.23
C ILE A 62 0.72 -1.20 3.53
N SER A 63 0.43 -1.25 2.22
CA SER A 63 0.13 -0.09 1.38
C SER A 63 -1.04 -0.35 0.43
N SER A 64 -2.25 -0.30 0.98
CA SER A 64 -3.50 -0.67 0.30
C SER A 64 -3.83 0.13 -0.95
N TYR A 65 -3.35 1.38 -1.03
CA TYR A 65 -3.63 2.31 -2.12
C TYR A 65 -2.44 2.51 -3.07
N SER A 66 -1.41 1.66 -3.00
CA SER A 66 -0.31 1.73 -3.95
C SER A 66 -0.84 1.42 -5.35
N GLU A 67 -0.87 2.43 -6.21
CA GLU A 67 -1.29 2.27 -7.62
C GLU A 67 -0.50 1.15 -8.30
N LYS A 68 0.80 1.04 -8.00
CA LYS A 68 1.64 0.01 -8.61
C LYS A 68 1.24 -1.40 -8.17
N LEU A 69 0.91 -1.60 -6.88
CA LEU A 69 0.44 -2.91 -6.40
C LEU A 69 -0.93 -3.25 -7.00
N LEU A 70 -1.83 -2.26 -7.12
CA LEU A 70 -3.15 -2.44 -7.71
C LEU A 70 -3.08 -2.83 -9.19
N GLU A 71 -2.22 -2.15 -9.96
CA GLU A 71 -1.93 -2.47 -11.36
C GLU A 71 -1.42 -3.92 -11.50
N MET A 72 -0.40 -4.28 -10.74
CA MET A 72 0.20 -5.62 -10.80
C MET A 72 -0.77 -6.72 -10.34
N LYS A 73 -1.66 -6.42 -9.39
CA LYS A 73 -2.72 -7.34 -8.97
C LYS A 73 -3.70 -7.60 -10.12
N ALA A 74 -4.14 -6.55 -10.81
CA ALA A 74 -5.01 -6.69 -11.97
C ALA A 74 -4.33 -7.49 -13.09
N GLU A 75 -3.05 -7.24 -13.37
CA GLU A 75 -2.25 -7.98 -14.34
C GLU A 75 -2.20 -9.48 -13.99
N ALA A 76 -1.85 -9.81 -12.74
CA ALA A 76 -1.79 -11.20 -12.26
C ALA A 76 -3.16 -11.90 -12.38
N LEU A 77 -4.24 -11.23 -12.00
CA LEU A 77 -5.61 -11.75 -12.12
C LEU A 77 -5.98 -12.02 -13.58
N CYS A 78 -5.63 -11.11 -14.50
CA CYS A 78 -5.85 -11.31 -15.93
C CYS A 78 -5.06 -12.51 -16.47
N MET A 79 -3.80 -12.69 -16.07
CA MET A 79 -2.99 -13.85 -16.45
C MET A 79 -3.58 -15.18 -15.95
N LEU A 80 -4.25 -15.15 -14.79
CA LEU A 80 -4.95 -16.28 -14.20
C LEU A 80 -6.38 -16.47 -14.72
N GLN A 81 -6.80 -15.68 -15.72
CA GLN A 81 -8.17 -15.66 -16.26
C GLN A 81 -9.26 -15.32 -15.22
N LYS A 82 -8.87 -14.66 -14.13
CA LYS A 82 -9.76 -14.18 -13.06
C LYS A 82 -10.30 -12.78 -13.38
N HIS A 83 -10.94 -12.64 -14.52
CA HIS A 83 -11.34 -11.33 -15.05
C HIS A 83 -12.37 -10.61 -14.17
N GLU A 84 -13.30 -11.33 -13.54
CA GLU A 84 -14.31 -10.73 -12.65
C GLU A 84 -13.68 -10.08 -11.41
N GLU A 85 -12.67 -10.76 -10.82
CA GLU A 85 -11.89 -10.22 -9.70
C GLU A 85 -11.12 -8.97 -10.14
N ALA A 86 -10.55 -8.96 -11.35
CA ALA A 86 -9.83 -7.81 -11.90
C ALA A 86 -10.76 -6.61 -12.14
N ILE A 87 -11.96 -6.83 -12.69
CA ILE A 87 -12.97 -5.80 -12.90
C ILE A 87 -13.42 -5.20 -11.57
N THR A 88 -13.72 -6.05 -10.59
CA THR A 88 -14.13 -5.62 -9.24
C THR A 88 -13.04 -4.77 -8.59
N LEU A 89 -11.77 -5.16 -8.72
CA LEU A 89 -10.65 -4.39 -8.20
C LEU A 89 -10.58 -2.99 -8.83
N CYS A 90 -10.74 -2.88 -10.15
CA CYS A 90 -10.74 -1.60 -10.85
C CYS A 90 -11.91 -0.69 -10.43
N GLN A 91 -13.07 -1.25 -10.14
CA GLN A 91 -14.21 -0.47 -9.63
C GLN A 91 -13.92 0.08 -8.24
N GLN A 92 -13.36 -0.75 -7.36
CA GLN A 92 -12.98 -0.31 -6.02
C GLN A 92 -11.97 0.84 -6.05
N THR A 93 -10.97 0.78 -6.95
CA THR A 93 -9.97 1.86 -7.06
C THR A 93 -10.56 3.17 -7.58
N VAL A 94 -11.52 3.11 -8.51
CA VAL A 94 -12.28 4.29 -8.96
C VAL A 94 -13.08 4.90 -7.81
N ASP A 95 -13.82 4.08 -7.05
CA ASP A 95 -14.61 4.55 -5.91
C ASP A 95 -13.74 5.27 -4.86
N PHE A 96 -12.50 4.79 -4.63
CA PHE A 96 -11.55 5.44 -3.74
C PHE A 96 -11.06 6.77 -4.31
N ALA A 97 -10.71 6.82 -5.59
CA ALA A 97 -10.27 8.05 -6.24
C ALA A 97 -11.35 9.13 -6.17
N GLU A 98 -12.60 8.79 -6.51
CA GLU A 98 -13.72 9.73 -6.47
C GLU A 98 -13.96 10.31 -5.07
N LYS A 99 -13.86 9.50 -4.02
CA LYS A 99 -13.96 9.98 -2.63
C LYS A 99 -12.85 10.97 -2.27
N ASN A 100 -11.64 10.77 -2.79
CA ASN A 100 -10.53 11.71 -2.56
C ASN A 100 -10.74 13.04 -3.33
N PHE A 101 -11.35 13.01 -4.51
CA PHE A 101 -11.61 14.21 -5.31
C PHE A 101 -12.86 15.00 -4.89
N THR A 102 -13.82 14.35 -4.25
CA THR A 102 -15.09 14.98 -3.81
C THR A 102 -14.97 15.78 -2.51
N ILE A 103 -13.83 15.71 -1.83
CA ILE A 103 -13.48 16.62 -0.73
C ILE A 103 -13.22 18.01 -1.32
N LYS A 104 -14.29 18.80 -1.51
CA LYS A 104 -14.14 20.24 -1.79
C LYS A 104 -13.37 20.87 -0.62
N PRO A 105 -12.32 21.68 -0.87
CA PRO A 105 -11.70 22.46 0.19
C PRO A 105 -12.77 23.32 0.88
N PRO A 106 -12.73 23.47 2.22
CA PRO A 106 -13.68 24.31 2.94
C PRO A 106 -13.43 25.78 2.58
N GLY A 107 -14.07 26.26 1.50
CA GLY A 107 -13.84 27.61 1.01
C GLY A 107 -14.92 28.17 0.09
N ASN A 108 -15.71 27.33 -0.58
CA ASN A 108 -16.73 27.82 -1.53
C ASN A 108 -18.13 27.46 -1.00
N ARG A 109 -18.55 28.18 0.04
CA ARG A 109 -19.97 28.38 0.35
C ARG A 109 -20.23 29.87 0.09
N ASP A 110 -20.74 30.16 -1.11
CA ASP A 110 -21.44 31.41 -1.38
C ASP A 110 -22.85 31.34 -0.74
#